data_AF-A0A6G3SBI9-F1
#
_entry.id   AF-A0A6G3SBI9-F1
#
_cell.length_a   1.000
_cell.length_b   1.000
_cell.length_c   1.000
_cell.angle_alpha   90.00
_cell.angle_beta   90.00
_cell.angle_gamma   90.00
#
_symmetry.space_group_name_H-M   'P 1'
#
loop_
_entity.id
_entity.type
_entity.pdbx_description
1 polymer ?
#
loop_
_entity_poly.entity_id
_entity_poly.type
_entity_poly.pdbx_seq_one_letter_code
_entity_poly.pdbx_strand_id
1 'polypeptide(L)' 'MTAAVNARIIGQLQEGHAAMNAAGLGSPALDDFNNLLTGMIAEAPDPKFRLREIVELLARERGMPAESA' A
#
# COMPACT_ATOMS: atom_id res chain seq x y z
N MET A 1 12.34 -15.27 -6.79
CA MET A 1 10.94 -15.04 -7.23
C MET A 1 10.25 -13.93 -6.43
N THR A 2 10.55 -13.76 -5.14
CA THR A 2 9.98 -12.72 -4.25
C THR A 2 10.34 -11.28 -4.64
N ALA A 3 11.58 -11.00 -5.04
CA ALA A 3 12.02 -9.64 -5.40
C ALA A 3 11.24 -9.00 -6.57
N ALA A 4 10.90 -9.79 -7.61
CA ALA A 4 10.14 -9.31 -8.76
C ALA A 4 8.66 -9.02 -8.40
N VAL A 5 8.08 -9.82 -7.50
CA VAL A 5 6.74 -9.57 -6.96
C VAL A 5 6.76 -8.29 -6.11
N ASN A 6 7.81 -8.09 -5.32
CA ASN A 6 7.99 -6.90 -4.49
C ASN A 6 8.04 -5.62 -5.34
N ALA A 7 8.90 -5.62 -6.36
CA ALA A 7 9.03 -4.49 -7.28
C ALA A 7 7.70 -4.15 -7.97
N ARG A 8 6.91 -5.17 -8.34
CA ARG A 8 5.60 -4.96 -8.94
C ARG A 8 4.60 -4.33 -7.98
N ILE A 9 4.49 -4.83 -6.76
CA ILE A 9 3.55 -4.28 -5.75
C ILE A 9 3.90 -2.83 -5.43
N ILE A 10 5.19 -2.55 -5.18
CA ILE A 10 5.68 -1.20 -4.88
C ILE A 10 5.42 -0.26 -6.07
N GLY A 11 5.69 -0.72 -7.30
CA GLY A 11 5.40 0.07 -8.50
C GLY A 11 3.92 0.45 -8.61
N GLN A 12 3.01 -0.48 -8.34
CA GLN A 12 1.57 -0.20 -8.37
C GLN A 12 1.14 0.82 -7.30
N LEU A 13 1.73 0.76 -6.10
CA LEU A 13 1.47 1.75 -5.05
C LEU A 13 1.96 3.14 -5.45
N GLN A 14 3.17 3.23 -6.03
CA GLN A 14 3.75 4.48 -6.50
C GLN A 14 2.94 5.09 -7.66
N GLU A 15 2.47 4.27 -8.61
CA GLU A 15 1.62 4.72 -9.71
C GLU A 15 0.28 5.25 -9.21
N GLY A 16 -0.39 4.53 -8.30
CA GLY A 16 -1.66 4.96 -7.71
C GLY A 16 -1.51 6.27 -6.92
N HIS A 17 -0.44 6.39 -6.16
CA HIS A 17 -0.11 7.60 -5.42
C HIS A 17 0.18 8.80 -6.35
N ALA A 18 0.96 8.59 -7.42
CA ALA A 18 1.21 9.62 -8.42
C ALA A 18 -0.09 10.09 -9.10
N ALA A 19 -1.00 9.17 -9.43
CA ALA A 19 -2.31 9.50 -10.00
C ALA A 19 -3.18 10.32 -9.04
N MET A 20 -3.17 9.98 -7.75
CA MET A 20 -3.86 10.73 -6.70
C MET A 20 -3.30 12.14 -6.55
N ASN A 21 -1.97 12.29 -6.57
CA ASN A 21 -1.31 13.60 -6.53
C ASN A 21 -1.64 14.44 -7.77
N ALA A 22 -1.62 13.84 -8.96
CA ALA A 22 -2.01 14.51 -10.21
C ALA A 22 -3.48 14.96 -10.23
N ALA A 23 -4.37 14.23 -9.55
CA ALA A 23 -5.78 14.59 -9.37
C ALA A 23 -6.01 15.69 -8.31
N GLY A 24 -4.96 16.19 -7.66
CA GLY A 24 -5.07 17.18 -6.58
C GLY A 24 -5.63 16.61 -5.27
N LEU A 25 -5.67 15.27 -5.13
CA LEU A 25 -6.10 14.56 -3.93
C LEU A 25 -4.91 14.22 -3.01
N GLY A 26 -3.70 14.57 -3.43
CA GLY A 26 -2.47 14.40 -2.67
C GLY A 26 -2.38 15.30 -1.44
N SER A 27 -1.57 14.88 -0.48
CA SER A 27 -1.18 15.71 0.66
C SER A 27 0.13 15.19 1.26
N PRO A 28 0.90 16.02 2.00
CA PRO A 28 2.10 15.55 2.68
C PRO A 28 1.87 14.33 3.58
N ALA A 29 0.72 14.28 4.25
CA ALA A 29 0.35 13.13 5.09
C ALA A 29 0.14 11.85 4.27
N LEU A 30 -0.38 11.97 3.03
CA LEU A 30 -0.53 10.84 2.13
C LEU A 30 0.80 10.42 1.50
N ASP A 31 1.71 11.37 1.25
CA ASP A 31 3.08 11.09 0.81
C ASP A 31 3.82 10.27 1.89
N ASP A 32 3.75 10.71 3.15
CA ASP A 32 4.34 10.02 4.31
C ASP A 32 3.74 8.62 4.49
N PHE A 33 2.41 8.50 4.36
CA PHE A 33 1.73 7.22 4.46
C PHE A 33 2.15 6.26 3.35
N ASN A 34 2.27 6.71 2.10
CA ASN A 34 2.70 5.88 0.99
C ASN A 34 4.17 5.44 1.12
N ASN A 35 5.03 6.30 1.65
CA ASN A 35 6.42 5.96 1.98
C ASN A 35 6.49 4.87 3.07
N LEU A 36 5.67 4.99 4.12
CA LEU A 36 5.57 3.97 5.17
C LEU A 36 5.12 2.62 4.61
N LEU A 37 4.05 2.60 3.80
CA LEU A 37 3.55 1.38 3.16
C LEU A 37 4.62 0.70 2.29
N THR A 38 5.32 1.50 1.49
CA THR A 38 6.39 1.02 0.62
C THR A 38 7.53 0.38 1.42
N GLY A 39 7.96 1.02 2.51
CA GLY A 39 8.98 0.48 3.41
C GLY A 39 8.56 -0.84 4.05
N MET A 40 7.33 -0.90 4.60
CA MET A 40 6.81 -2.11 5.23
C MET A 40 6.75 -3.32 4.30
N ILE A 41 6.46 -3.10 3.01
CA ILE A 41 6.38 -4.15 1.99
C ILE A 41 7.77 -4.54 1.49
N ALA A 42 8.66 -3.57 1.29
CA ALA A 42 10.03 -3.81 0.84
C ALA A 42 10.83 -4.67 1.83
N GLU A 43 10.63 -4.44 3.12
CA GLU A 43 11.33 -5.16 4.21
C GLU A 43 10.67 -6.49 4.59
N ALA A 44 9.48 -6.79 4.05
CA ALA A 44 8.73 -7.98 4.42
C ALA A 44 9.34 -9.28 3.82
N PRO A 45 9.47 -10.36 4.62
CA PRO A 45 9.84 -11.69 4.11
C PRO A 45 8.82 -12.24 3.10
N ASP A 46 7.53 -11.96 3.34
CA ASP A 46 6.42 -12.22 2.41
C ASP A 46 5.63 -10.91 2.15
N PRO A 47 5.90 -10.25 1.02
CA PRO A 47 5.25 -9.00 0.63
C PRO A 47 3.74 -9.10 0.45
N LYS A 48 3.25 -10.24 -0.06
CA LYS A 48 1.82 -10.42 -0.32
C LYS A 48 1.07 -10.59 0.99
N PHE A 49 1.66 -11.35 1.91
CA PHE A 49 1.11 -11.49 3.25
C PHE A 49 1.09 -10.13 3.97
N ARG A 50 2.19 -9.38 3.94
CA ARG A 50 2.25 -8.05 4.56
C ARG A 50 1.23 -7.08 3.97
N LEU A 51 1.06 -7.05 2.65
CA LEU A 51 0.04 -6.21 2.01
C LEU A 51 -1.37 -6.57 2.50
N ARG A 52 -1.66 -7.87 2.64
CA ARG A 52 -2.94 -8.34 3.19
C ARG A 52 -3.17 -7.86 4.62
N GLU A 53 -2.17 -7.98 5.50
CA GLU A 53 -2.27 -7.49 6.89
C GLU A 53 -2.58 -5.99 6.94
N ILE A 54 -1.91 -5.21 6.09
CA ILE A 54 -2.13 -3.76 5.97
C ILE A 54 -3.57 -3.46 5.53
N VAL A 55 -4.07 -4.14 4.49
CA VAL A 55 -5.43 -3.95 4.00
C VAL A 55 -6.46 -4.33 5.07
N GLU A 56 -6.25 -5.43 5.79
CA GLU A 56 -7.12 -5.85 6.88
C GLU A 56 -7.14 -4.82 8.03
N LEU A 57 -6.00 -4.23 8.36
CA LEU A 57 -5.92 -3.16 9.36
C LEU A 57 -6.69 -1.91 8.90
N LEU A 58 -6.47 -1.46 7.66
CA LEU A 58 -7.17 -0.31 7.11
C LEU A 58 -8.69 -0.53 7.03
N ALA A 59 -9.12 -1.74 6.67
CA ALA A 59 -10.53 -2.10 6.63
C ALA A 59 -11.18 -2.04 8.02
N ARG A 60 -10.49 -2.54 9.06
CA ARG A 60 -10.94 -2.43 10.45
C ARG A 60 -11.08 -0.99 10.91
N GLU A 61 -10.09 -0.14 10.64
CA GLU A 61 -10.12 1.28 11.00
C GLU A 61 -11.21 2.05 10.24
N ARG A 62 -11.55 1.64 9.01
CA ARG A 62 -12.68 2.19 8.23
C ARG A 62 -14.06 1.66 8.67
N GLY A 63 -14.12 0.66 9.53
CA GLY A 63 -15.37 -0.05 9.85
C GLY A 63 -15.93 -0.89 8.70
N MET A 64 -15.10 -1.31 7.73
CA MET A 64 -15.51 -2.17 6.62
C MET A 64 -15.20 -3.65 6.94
N PRO A 65 -16.13 -4.60 6.71
CA PRO A 65 -15.87 -6.03 6.90
C PRO A 65 -14.88 -6.55 5.85
N ALA A 66 -13.94 -7.39 6.28
CA ALA A 66 -12.80 -7.88 5.48
C ALA A 66 -13.18 -8.75 4.25
N GLU A 67 -14.46 -9.09 4.06
CA GLU A 67 -14.97 -9.96 2.98
C GLU A 67 -15.36 -9.23 1.69
N SER A 68 -15.20 -7.90 1.61
CA SER A 68 -15.63 -7.11 0.43
C SER A 68 -14.49 -6.59 -0.45
N ALA A 69 -13.28 -7.15 -0.37
CA ALA A 69 -12.12 -6.78 -1.18
C ALA A 69 -11.70 -7.91 -2.14
#